data_AF-A0A3D1RQP7-F1
#
_entry.id   AF-A0A3D1RQP7-F1
#
_cell.length_a   1.000
_cell.length_b   1.000
_cell.length_c   1.000
_cell.angle_alpha   90.00
_cell.angle_beta   90.00
_cell.angle_gamma   90.00
#
_symmetry.space_group_name_H-M   'P 1'
#
loop_
_entity.id
_entity.type
_entity.pdbx_description
1 polymer ?
#
loop_
_entity_poly.entity_id
_entity_poly.type
_entity_poly.pdbx_seq_one_letter_code
_entity_poly.pdbx_strand_id
1 'polypeptide(L)'
;ERYLCGTGIDFRIIDQDTYSVVKRVIPAGKTMCGLCSRLRRGILYSFARKAGMTKIALGHHRDDIVETLFLNMFYGGRLKSMPPKLLSDDGDNVVIRPLAYCSEKDIARYASLQGFPIIPCHLCGSQDDLQRQAVKRMLAEWEQQYPGRIANIFRSITSIAPSQLADPALFDFSALGANYSPVAWLPEGGAMPESLAEPIDHKSISA
;
A
#
# COMPACT_ATOMS: atom_id res chain seq x y z
N GLU A 1 3.94 -27.69 -12.61
CA GLU A 1 5.09 -28.61 -12.68
C GLU A 1 5.77 -28.60 -14.03
N ARG A 2 5.11 -29.01 -15.14
CA ARG A 2 5.70 -29.05 -16.49
C ARG A 2 6.49 -27.81 -16.90
N TYR A 3 5.95 -26.61 -16.67
CA TYR A 3 6.66 -25.36 -16.96
C TYR A 3 7.94 -25.21 -16.14
N LEU A 4 7.90 -25.46 -14.83
CA LEU A 4 9.04 -25.29 -13.92
C LEU A 4 10.19 -26.26 -14.24
N CYS A 5 9.89 -27.50 -14.61
CA CYS A 5 10.93 -28.46 -15.02
C CYS A 5 11.69 -27.99 -16.27
N GLY A 6 11.05 -27.20 -17.14
CA GLY A 6 11.64 -26.69 -18.37
C GLY A 6 12.50 -25.42 -18.21
N THR A 7 12.45 -24.74 -17.05
CA THR A 7 13.19 -23.48 -16.86
C THR A 7 14.64 -23.67 -16.42
N GLY A 8 15.00 -24.85 -15.90
CA GLY A 8 16.31 -25.09 -15.31
C GLY A 8 16.55 -24.34 -14.00
N ILE A 9 15.50 -23.79 -13.39
CA ILE A 9 15.56 -23.08 -12.10
C ILE A 9 15.15 -24.05 -10.99
N ASP A 10 15.94 -24.09 -9.91
CA ASP A 10 15.59 -24.87 -8.73
C ASP A 10 14.22 -24.48 -8.17
N PHE A 11 13.34 -25.47 -8.02
CA PHE A 11 12.02 -25.27 -7.45
C PHE A 11 11.71 -26.35 -6.42
N ARG A 12 10.86 -26.00 -5.45
CA ARG A 12 10.30 -26.95 -4.49
C ARG A 12 8.80 -26.72 -4.37
N ILE A 13 8.04 -27.80 -4.44
CA ILE A 13 6.60 -27.80 -4.21
C ILE A 13 6.37 -28.11 -2.73
N ILE A 14 5.53 -27.29 -2.08
CA ILE A 14 5.18 -27.44 -0.67
C ILE A 14 3.71 -27.80 -0.61
N ASP A 15 3.42 -29.07 -0.40
CA ASP A 15 2.05 -29.56 -0.29
C ASP A 15 1.53 -29.39 1.13
N GLN A 16 0.49 -28.57 1.27
CA GLN A 16 -0.18 -28.25 2.53
C GLN A 16 -1.68 -28.13 2.28
N ASP A 17 -2.48 -28.84 3.08
CA ASP A 17 -3.95 -28.76 2.99
C ASP A 17 -4.48 -27.47 3.65
N THR A 18 -4.37 -26.37 2.93
CA THR A 18 -4.97 -25.09 3.33
C THR A 18 -6.49 -25.09 3.19
N TYR A 19 -7.04 -25.89 2.27
CA TYR A 19 -8.45 -25.84 1.91
C TYR A 19 -9.36 -26.39 3.01
N SER A 20 -9.04 -27.58 3.53
CA SER A 20 -9.82 -28.20 4.60
C SER A 20 -9.74 -27.39 5.89
N VAL A 21 -8.57 -26.77 6.17
CA VAL A 21 -8.41 -25.86 7.31
C VAL A 21 -9.32 -24.65 7.17
N VAL A 22 -9.35 -24.01 6.00
CA VAL A 22 -10.20 -22.85 5.76
C VAL A 22 -11.68 -23.20 5.87
N LYS A 23 -12.13 -24.31 5.25
CA LYS A 23 -13.52 -24.78 5.34
C LYS A 23 -13.97 -25.12 6.76
N ARG A 24 -13.06 -25.66 7.58
CA ARG A 24 -13.36 -26.00 8.98
C ARG A 24 -13.50 -24.76 9.85
N VAL A 25 -12.70 -23.72 9.61
CA VAL A 25 -12.64 -22.52 10.46
C VAL A 25 -13.65 -21.46 10.04
N ILE A 26 -13.92 -21.31 8.74
CA ILE A 26 -14.79 -20.27 8.20
C ILE A 26 -16.21 -20.83 8.01
N PRO A 27 -17.23 -20.23 8.65
CA PRO A 27 -18.62 -20.63 8.45
C PRO A 27 -19.06 -20.52 6.98
N ALA A 28 -20.03 -21.35 6.59
CA ALA A 28 -20.62 -21.29 5.25
C ALA A 28 -21.17 -19.88 4.96
N GLY A 29 -20.95 -19.40 3.72
CA GLY A 29 -21.41 -18.07 3.28
C GLY A 29 -20.50 -16.90 3.68
N LYS A 30 -19.38 -17.15 4.37
CA LYS A 30 -18.37 -16.13 4.69
C LYS A 30 -17.15 -16.20 3.77
N THR A 31 -16.47 -15.07 3.60
CA THR A 31 -15.29 -14.95 2.73
C THR A 31 -14.10 -15.77 3.23
N MET A 32 -13.62 -16.68 2.39
CA MET A 32 -12.51 -17.60 2.70
C MET A 32 -11.11 -16.98 2.43
N CYS A 33 -11.03 -15.99 1.54
CA CYS A 33 -9.78 -15.44 1.01
C CYS A 33 -8.85 -14.87 2.09
N GLY A 34 -9.41 -14.27 3.14
CA GLY A 34 -8.63 -13.69 4.23
C GLY A 34 -7.79 -14.74 4.99
N LEU A 35 -8.40 -15.88 5.37
CA LEU A 35 -7.67 -16.94 6.06
C LEU A 35 -6.74 -17.70 5.11
N CYS A 36 -7.18 -18.00 3.89
CA CYS A 36 -6.35 -18.63 2.87
C CYS A 36 -5.06 -17.86 2.59
N SER A 37 -5.15 -16.53 2.42
CA SER A 37 -3.98 -15.66 2.18
C SER A 37 -2.99 -15.69 3.36
N ARG A 38 -3.50 -15.66 4.60
CA ARG A 38 -2.65 -15.75 5.81
C ARG A 38 -1.95 -17.10 5.92
N LEU A 39 -2.66 -18.21 5.66
CA LEU A 39 -2.08 -19.55 5.68
C LEU A 39 -0.99 -19.71 4.62
N ARG A 40 -1.25 -19.31 3.37
CA ARG A 40 -0.24 -19.36 2.29
C ARG A 40 1.03 -18.58 2.64
N ARG A 41 0.87 -17.40 3.23
CA ARG A 41 2.00 -16.58 3.69
C ARG A 41 2.77 -17.27 4.83
N GLY A 42 2.05 -17.80 5.82
CA GLY A 42 2.66 -18.52 6.94
C GLY A 42 3.47 -19.75 6.50
N ILE A 43 2.93 -20.53 5.55
CA ILE A 43 3.64 -21.67 4.95
C ILE A 43 4.92 -21.21 4.25
N LEU A 44 4.82 -20.18 3.41
CA LEU A 44 5.97 -19.64 2.68
C LEU A 44 7.08 -19.15 3.62
N TYR A 45 6.71 -18.41 4.67
CA TYR A 45 7.67 -17.84 5.61
C TYR A 45 8.30 -18.92 6.49
N SER A 46 7.48 -19.87 6.98
CA SER A 46 7.96 -21.04 7.73
C SER A 46 8.97 -21.85 6.93
N PHE A 47 8.70 -22.07 5.64
CA PHE A 47 9.62 -22.76 4.76
C PHE A 47 10.91 -21.96 4.53
N ALA A 48 10.80 -20.67 4.20
CA ALA A 48 11.95 -19.81 3.98
C ALA A 48 12.90 -19.81 5.18
N ARG A 49 12.34 -19.69 6.41
CA ARG A 49 13.08 -19.80 7.66
C ARG A 49 13.80 -21.14 7.80
N LYS A 50 13.08 -22.26 7.65
CA LYS A 50 13.67 -23.62 7.75
C LYS A 50 14.76 -23.88 6.72
N ALA A 51 14.66 -23.27 5.54
CA ALA A 51 15.63 -23.37 4.46
C ALA A 51 16.80 -22.37 4.59
N GLY A 52 16.85 -21.55 5.64
CA GLY A 52 17.90 -20.53 5.82
C GLY A 52 17.86 -19.39 4.81
N MET A 53 16.71 -19.14 4.17
CA MET A 53 16.55 -18.07 3.19
C MET A 53 16.40 -16.72 3.89
N THR A 54 17.20 -15.72 3.51
CA THR A 54 17.12 -14.38 4.11
C THR A 54 16.16 -13.43 3.40
N LYS A 55 15.66 -13.80 2.20
CA LYS A 55 14.82 -12.95 1.36
C LYS A 55 13.67 -13.73 0.73
N ILE A 56 12.51 -13.10 0.62
CA ILE A 56 11.33 -13.65 -0.05
C ILE A 56 10.87 -12.66 -1.11
N ALA A 57 10.99 -13.03 -2.38
CA ALA A 57 10.51 -12.22 -3.50
C ALA A 57 9.04 -12.52 -3.80
N LEU A 58 8.19 -11.49 -3.78
CA LEU A 58 6.77 -11.60 -4.11
C LEU A 58 6.46 -10.75 -5.35
N GLY A 59 5.61 -11.28 -6.24
CA GLY A 59 5.27 -10.66 -7.52
C GLY A 59 4.32 -9.46 -7.47
N HIS A 60 4.20 -8.79 -6.31
CA HIS A 60 3.32 -7.63 -6.20
C HIS A 60 3.85 -6.47 -7.04
N HIS A 61 2.96 -5.81 -7.77
CA HIS A 61 3.28 -4.71 -8.67
C HIS A 61 2.76 -3.35 -8.19
N ARG A 62 2.98 -2.29 -8.98
CA ARG A 62 2.61 -0.92 -8.62
C ARG A 62 1.13 -0.78 -8.29
N ASP A 63 0.28 -1.36 -9.12
CA ASP A 63 -1.17 -1.30 -8.96
C ASP A 63 -1.63 -2.00 -7.66
N ASP A 64 -1.04 -3.15 -7.28
CA ASP A 64 -1.33 -3.81 -5.99
C ASP A 64 -1.03 -2.90 -4.78
N ILE A 65 0.04 -2.13 -4.86
CA ILE A 65 0.48 -1.19 -3.82
C ILE A 65 -0.55 -0.06 -3.71
N VAL A 66 -0.98 0.50 -4.85
CA VAL A 66 -2.02 1.55 -4.87
C VAL A 66 -3.37 1.01 -4.40
N GLU A 67 -3.79 -0.19 -4.83
CA GLU A 67 -5.00 -0.85 -4.31
C GLU A 67 -4.94 -1.02 -2.79
N THR A 68 -3.78 -1.47 -2.27
CA THR A 68 -3.59 -1.65 -0.83
C THR A 68 -3.66 -0.33 -0.08
N LEU A 69 -3.16 0.77 -0.67
CA LEU A 69 -3.30 2.11 -0.09
C LEU A 69 -4.78 2.47 0.08
N PHE A 70 -5.58 2.35 -0.98
CA PHE A 70 -7.01 2.71 -0.93
C PHE A 70 -7.82 1.79 -0.01
N LEU A 71 -7.50 0.49 0.04
CA LEU A 71 -8.14 -0.41 0.99
C LEU A 71 -7.91 0.04 2.45
N ASN A 72 -6.68 0.42 2.80
CA ASN A 72 -6.39 0.91 4.15
C ASN A 72 -6.98 2.30 4.40
N MET A 73 -7.02 3.16 3.38
CA MET A 73 -7.59 4.51 3.52
C MET A 73 -9.11 4.46 3.71
N PHE A 74 -9.83 3.67 2.91
CA PHE A 74 -11.29 3.61 2.93
C PHE A 74 -11.85 2.74 4.06
N TYR A 75 -11.18 1.63 4.39
CA TYR A 75 -11.73 0.66 5.35
C TYR A 75 -10.87 0.49 6.61
N GLY A 76 -9.61 0.91 6.57
CA GLY A 76 -8.67 0.78 7.69
C GLY A 76 -8.37 2.08 8.44
N GLY A 77 -8.81 3.23 7.92
CA GLY A 77 -8.53 4.56 8.49
C GLY A 77 -7.05 4.91 8.58
N ARG A 78 -6.20 4.38 7.68
CA ARG A 78 -4.74 4.57 7.73
C ARG A 78 -4.16 4.86 6.35
N LEU A 79 -3.20 5.79 6.29
CA LEU A 79 -2.31 5.95 5.14
C LEU A 79 -1.23 4.87 5.17
N LYS A 80 -1.64 3.66 4.79
CA LYS A 80 -0.77 2.48 4.78
C LYS A 80 -0.89 1.75 3.46
N SER A 81 0.25 1.49 2.83
CA SER A 81 0.34 0.66 1.65
C SER A 81 1.24 -0.55 1.91
N MET A 82 1.81 -1.11 0.86
CA MET A 82 2.68 -2.26 0.86
C MET A 82 4.06 -1.83 0.35
N PRO A 83 5.07 -1.68 1.23
CA PRO A 83 6.36 -1.12 0.83
C PRO A 83 7.12 -2.07 -0.10
N PRO A 84 7.99 -1.58 -1.01
CA PRO A 84 8.81 -2.43 -1.88
C PRO A 84 9.72 -3.41 -1.13
N LYS A 85 10.13 -3.04 0.10
CA LYS A 85 10.96 -3.84 0.99
C LYS A 85 10.38 -3.79 2.40
N LEU A 86 10.25 -4.95 3.05
CA LEU A 86 9.71 -5.08 4.40
C LEU A 86 10.52 -6.13 5.18
N LEU A 87 10.99 -5.80 6.37
CA LEU A 87 11.48 -6.80 7.31
C LEU A 87 10.28 -7.51 7.93
N SER A 88 10.28 -8.85 7.95
CA SER A 88 9.23 -9.61 8.62
C SER A 88 9.20 -9.31 10.12
N ASP A 89 8.03 -9.44 10.74
CA ASP A 89 7.83 -9.10 12.17
C ASP A 89 8.72 -9.94 13.10
N ASP A 90 9.09 -11.15 12.68
CA ASP A 90 9.99 -12.06 13.39
C ASP A 90 11.48 -11.79 13.13
N GLY A 91 11.82 -10.87 12.22
CA GLY A 91 13.19 -10.49 11.86
C GLY A 91 13.94 -11.47 10.95
N ASP A 92 13.36 -12.62 10.60
CA ASP A 92 14.06 -13.72 9.96
C ASP A 92 14.18 -13.57 8.43
N ASN A 93 13.26 -12.83 7.80
CA ASN A 93 13.21 -12.70 6.36
C ASN A 93 12.97 -11.25 5.92
N VAL A 94 13.62 -10.84 4.84
CA VAL A 94 13.30 -9.59 4.14
C VAL A 94 12.41 -9.88 2.94
N VAL A 95 11.19 -9.37 2.97
CA VAL A 95 10.25 -9.45 1.84
C VAL A 95 10.59 -8.36 0.85
N ILE A 96 10.80 -8.74 -0.41
CA ILE A 96 11.08 -7.83 -1.52
C ILE A 96 10.00 -7.95 -2.60
N ARG A 97 9.72 -6.84 -3.28
CA ARG A 97 8.74 -6.75 -4.39
C ARG A 97 9.44 -6.15 -5.61
N PRO A 98 10.15 -6.96 -6.40
CA PRO A 98 10.93 -6.45 -7.53
C PRO A 98 10.09 -5.70 -8.56
N LEU A 99 8.80 -6.04 -8.67
CA LEU A 99 7.87 -5.45 -9.62
C LEU A 99 7.11 -4.23 -9.07
N ALA A 100 7.45 -3.73 -7.88
CA ALA A 100 6.72 -2.64 -7.20
C ALA A 100 6.57 -1.35 -8.03
N TYR A 101 7.42 -1.14 -9.04
CA TYR A 101 7.39 0.03 -9.91
C TYR A 101 6.80 -0.25 -11.31
N CYS A 102 6.53 -1.52 -11.62
CA CYS A 102 5.98 -1.98 -12.89
C CYS A 102 4.45 -1.92 -12.87
N SER A 103 3.83 -1.58 -14.00
CA SER A 103 2.37 -1.59 -14.14
C SER A 103 1.85 -3.01 -14.42
N GLU A 104 0.63 -3.31 -13.97
CA GLU A 104 -0.06 -4.57 -14.31
C GLU A 104 -0.14 -4.75 -15.84
N LYS A 105 -0.43 -3.68 -16.58
CA LYS A 105 -0.53 -3.68 -18.04
C LYS A 105 0.77 -4.12 -18.71
N ASP A 106 1.91 -3.60 -18.27
CA ASP A 106 3.21 -3.94 -18.85
C ASP A 106 3.61 -5.38 -18.50
N ILE A 107 3.35 -5.81 -17.26
CA ILE A 107 3.59 -7.18 -16.81
C ILE A 107 2.74 -8.16 -17.61
N ALA A 108 1.45 -7.87 -17.81
CA ALA A 108 0.54 -8.71 -18.59
C ALA A 108 1.00 -8.82 -20.05
N ARG A 109 1.38 -7.69 -20.68
CA ARG A 109 1.94 -7.69 -22.04
C ARG A 109 3.21 -8.52 -22.12
N TYR A 110 4.12 -8.36 -21.17
CA TYR A 110 5.36 -9.13 -21.11
C TYR A 110 5.09 -10.63 -20.95
N ALA A 111 4.18 -11.01 -20.04
CA ALA A 111 3.79 -12.40 -19.82
C ALA A 111 3.20 -13.05 -21.08
N SER A 112 2.37 -12.33 -21.85
CA SER A 112 1.87 -12.80 -23.14
C SER A 112 2.98 -13.00 -24.18
N LEU A 113 3.91 -12.05 -24.28
CA LEU A 113 5.05 -12.16 -25.22
C LEU A 113 5.99 -13.32 -24.88
N GLN A 114 6.17 -13.62 -23.60
CA GLN A 114 6.99 -14.73 -23.12
C GLN A 114 6.25 -16.07 -23.07
N GLY A 115 4.92 -16.08 -23.30
CA GLY A 115 4.11 -17.29 -23.22
C GLY A 115 4.08 -17.90 -21.81
N PHE A 116 4.13 -17.09 -20.75
CA PHE A 116 4.08 -17.60 -19.37
C PHE A 116 2.73 -18.24 -19.07
N PRO A 117 2.69 -19.40 -18.38
CA PRO A 117 1.43 -20.01 -17.98
C PRO A 117 0.76 -19.18 -16.91
N ILE A 118 -0.52 -18.87 -17.10
CA ILE A 118 -1.34 -18.19 -16.10
C ILE A 118 -1.92 -19.24 -15.15
N ILE A 119 -1.64 -19.09 -13.86
CA ILE A 119 -2.18 -19.95 -12.80
C ILE A 119 -3.28 -19.17 -12.07
N PRO A 120 -4.56 -19.42 -12.38
CA PRO A 120 -5.66 -18.78 -11.69
C PRO A 120 -5.86 -19.33 -10.28
N CYS A 121 -6.29 -18.47 -9.34
CA CYS A 121 -6.64 -18.88 -8.00
C CYS A 121 -8.10 -19.34 -7.95
N HIS A 122 -8.36 -20.60 -8.30
CA HIS A 122 -9.72 -21.17 -8.27
C HIS A 122 -10.07 -21.87 -6.95
N LEU A 123 -9.17 -21.86 -5.96
CA LEU A 123 -9.23 -22.73 -4.78
C LEU A 123 -10.53 -22.62 -3.96
N CYS A 124 -11.24 -21.49 -4.02
CA CYS A 124 -12.39 -21.22 -3.15
C CYS A 124 -13.65 -20.72 -3.87
N GLY A 125 -13.75 -20.89 -5.20
CA GLY A 125 -14.86 -20.33 -5.98
C GLY A 125 -14.93 -18.80 -5.87
N SER A 126 -13.74 -18.17 -5.86
CA SER A 126 -13.44 -16.74 -5.64
C SER A 126 -14.67 -15.87 -5.40
N GLN A 127 -15.16 -15.86 -4.16
CA GLN A 127 -15.84 -14.67 -3.67
C GLN A 127 -14.77 -13.59 -3.57
N ASP A 128 -14.62 -12.84 -4.64
CA ASP A 128 -13.79 -11.67 -4.64
C ASP A 128 -14.28 -10.76 -3.51
N ASP A 129 -13.33 -10.24 -2.74
CA ASP A 129 -13.64 -9.23 -1.74
C ASP A 129 -14.27 -8.03 -2.47
N LEU A 130 -15.55 -7.79 -2.19
CA LEU A 130 -16.33 -6.69 -2.78
C LEU A 130 -15.57 -5.36 -2.65
N GLN A 131 -14.81 -5.18 -1.56
CA GLN A 131 -14.00 -4.00 -1.33
C GLN A 131 -12.85 -3.88 -2.33
N ARG A 132 -12.09 -4.97 -2.55
CA ARG A 132 -10.97 -4.98 -3.50
C ARG A 132 -11.45 -4.80 -4.93
N GLN A 133 -12.54 -5.46 -5.32
CA GLN A 133 -13.10 -5.24 -6.66
C GLN A 133 -13.57 -3.80 -6.86
N ALA A 134 -14.23 -3.21 -5.86
CA ALA A 134 -14.68 -1.82 -5.93
C ALA A 134 -13.49 -0.87 -6.12
N VAL A 135 -12.42 -1.04 -5.34
CA VAL A 135 -11.17 -0.27 -5.50
C VAL A 135 -10.54 -0.49 -6.87
N LYS A 136 -10.46 -1.75 -7.35
CA LYS A 136 -9.87 -2.05 -8.67
C LYS A 136 -10.66 -1.41 -9.81
N ARG A 137 -12.00 -1.44 -9.76
CA ARG A 137 -12.87 -0.75 -10.74
C ARG A 137 -12.64 0.76 -10.71
N MET A 138 -12.66 1.38 -9.53
CA MET A 138 -12.41 2.81 -9.37
C MET A 138 -11.06 3.23 -9.95
N LEU A 139 -9.99 2.47 -9.67
CA LEU A 139 -8.66 2.77 -10.19
C LEU A 139 -8.59 2.62 -11.72
N ALA A 140 -9.24 1.60 -12.28
CA ALA A 140 -9.31 1.41 -13.72
C ALA A 140 -10.06 2.57 -14.42
N GLU A 141 -11.18 3.01 -13.85
CA GLU A 141 -11.94 4.16 -14.34
C GLU A 141 -11.11 5.44 -14.30
N TRP A 142 -10.39 5.69 -13.22
CA TRP A 142 -9.51 6.84 -13.08
C TRP A 142 -8.32 6.83 -14.04
N GLU A 143 -7.72 5.66 -14.27
CA GLU A 143 -6.63 5.53 -15.23
C GLU A 143 -7.13 5.74 -16.67
N GLN A 144 -8.37 5.33 -16.98
CA GLN A 144 -9.00 5.59 -18.27
C GLN A 144 -9.31 7.09 -18.48
N GLN A 145 -9.86 7.75 -17.46
CA GLN A 145 -10.20 9.18 -17.52
C GLN A 145 -8.94 10.07 -17.50
N TYR A 146 -7.91 9.66 -16.74
CA TYR A 146 -6.69 10.40 -16.53
C TYR A 146 -5.47 9.47 -16.64
N PRO A 147 -4.96 9.22 -17.86
CA PRO A 147 -3.79 8.37 -18.05
C PRO A 147 -2.61 8.79 -17.17
N GLY A 148 -2.03 7.83 -16.44
CA GLY A 148 -0.95 8.07 -15.46
C GLY A 148 -1.42 8.39 -14.05
N ARG A 149 -2.73 8.38 -13.76
CA ARG A 149 -3.27 8.63 -12.41
C ARG A 149 -2.70 7.64 -11.38
N ILE A 150 -2.65 6.35 -11.70
CA ILE A 150 -2.12 5.33 -10.79
C ILE A 150 -0.63 5.59 -10.50
N ALA A 151 0.15 5.99 -11.52
CA ALA A 151 1.56 6.32 -11.34
C ALA A 151 1.75 7.55 -10.44
N ASN A 152 0.91 8.58 -10.60
CA ASN A 152 0.93 9.77 -9.75
C ASN A 152 0.56 9.46 -8.30
N ILE A 153 -0.45 8.61 -8.08
CA ILE A 153 -0.81 8.16 -6.73
C ILE A 153 0.33 7.32 -6.12
N PHE A 154 0.94 6.42 -6.87
CA PHE A 154 2.10 5.68 -6.38
C PHE A 154 3.26 6.61 -5.99
N ARG A 155 3.51 7.66 -6.79
CA ARG A 155 4.52 8.68 -6.47
C ARG A 155 4.24 9.39 -5.14
N SER A 156 2.98 9.67 -4.82
CA SER A 156 2.63 10.32 -3.54
C SER A 156 2.97 9.46 -2.32
N ILE A 157 2.92 8.13 -2.45
CA ILE A 157 3.36 7.19 -1.39
C ILE A 157 4.84 7.39 -1.06
N THR A 158 5.65 7.81 -2.03
CA THR A 158 7.10 8.05 -1.86
C THR A 158 7.47 9.51 -1.59
N SER A 159 6.48 10.41 -1.57
CA SER A 159 6.69 11.86 -1.49
C SER A 159 5.76 12.47 -0.44
N ILE A 160 6.03 12.16 0.83
CA ILE A 160 5.19 12.53 1.97
C ILE A 160 5.67 13.86 2.58
N ALA A 161 4.73 14.74 2.95
CA ALA A 161 4.99 15.96 3.70
C ALA A 161 4.35 15.85 5.10
N PRO A 162 5.10 15.44 6.16
CA PRO A 162 4.55 15.20 7.49
C PRO A 162 3.79 16.38 8.09
N SER A 163 4.27 17.61 7.88
CA SER A 163 3.61 18.84 8.35
C SER A 163 2.24 19.08 7.70
N GLN A 164 1.91 18.35 6.62
CA GLN A 164 0.65 18.44 5.89
C GLN A 164 -0.24 17.21 6.13
N LEU A 165 0.17 16.26 6.99
CA LEU A 165 -0.54 14.98 7.21
C LEU A 165 -1.21 14.82 8.59
N ALA A 166 -1.41 15.90 9.34
CA ALA A 166 -2.17 15.93 10.60
C ALA A 166 -1.80 14.85 11.64
N ASP A 167 -0.59 14.27 11.55
CA ASP A 167 -0.09 13.26 12.48
C ASP A 167 0.88 13.93 13.47
N PRO A 168 0.47 14.19 14.72
CA PRO A 168 1.29 14.87 15.70
C PRO A 168 2.52 14.06 16.14
N ALA A 169 2.55 12.74 15.89
CA ALA A 169 3.72 11.91 16.16
C ALA A 169 4.82 12.10 15.10
N LEU A 170 4.45 12.53 13.89
CA LEU A 170 5.39 12.79 12.80
C LEU A 170 5.74 14.27 12.63
N PHE A 171 4.90 15.17 13.16
CA PHE A 171 5.16 16.61 13.14
C PHE A 171 4.61 17.29 14.40
N ASP A 172 5.46 18.04 15.11
CA ASP A 172 5.05 18.76 16.32
C ASP A 172 4.29 20.04 15.96
N PHE A 173 2.97 19.93 15.85
CA PHE A 173 2.08 21.08 15.61
C PHE A 173 2.02 22.02 16.81
N SER A 174 2.30 21.55 18.03
CA SER A 174 2.20 22.36 19.25
C SER A 174 3.32 23.38 19.38
N ALA A 175 4.47 23.10 18.77
CA ALA A 175 5.61 24.01 18.68
C ALA A 175 5.45 25.11 17.63
N LEU A 176 4.38 25.08 16.81
CA LEU A 176 4.15 26.14 15.82
C LEU A 176 3.79 27.45 16.53
N GLY A 177 4.60 28.48 16.29
CA GLY A 177 4.35 29.85 16.72
C GLY A 177 4.50 30.82 15.56
N ALA A 178 3.72 31.90 15.57
CA ALA A 178 3.90 32.99 14.62
C ALA A 178 4.98 33.94 15.15
N ASN A 179 6.14 33.98 14.49
CA ASN A 179 7.09 35.08 14.67
C ASN A 179 6.60 36.26 13.84
N TYR A 180 5.60 36.97 14.35
CA TYR A 180 5.18 38.22 13.75
C TYR A 180 6.27 39.27 14.00
N SER A 181 7.06 39.55 12.96
CA SER A 181 7.84 40.77 12.89
C SER A 181 7.13 41.68 11.88
N PRO A 182 6.66 42.87 12.27
CA PRO A 182 6.01 43.78 11.34
C PRO A 182 7.01 44.18 10.26
N VAL A 183 6.93 43.52 9.10
CA VAL A 183 7.66 43.94 7.92
C VAL A 183 6.90 45.12 7.35
N ALA A 184 7.51 46.30 7.37
CA ALA A 184 7.03 47.44 6.62
C ALA A 184 7.07 47.08 5.12
N TRP A 185 5.96 46.55 4.59
CA TRP A 185 5.81 46.15 3.19
C TRP A 185 5.81 47.36 2.25
N LEU A 186 5.59 48.58 2.76
CA LEU A 186 5.66 49.78 1.93
C LEU A 186 7.11 50.25 1.77
N PRO A 187 7.61 50.44 0.52
CA PRO A 187 8.94 51.00 0.25
C PRO A 187 9.11 52.42 0.81
N GLU A 188 8.01 53.10 1.14
CA GLU A 188 7.97 54.43 1.71
C GLU A 188 7.45 54.36 3.14
N GLY A 189 8.30 53.93 4.10
CA GLY A 189 8.33 54.33 5.51
C GLY A 189 7.04 54.60 6.30
N GLY A 190 5.88 54.08 5.88
CA GLY A 190 4.60 54.33 6.52
C GLY A 190 4.50 53.47 7.77
N ALA A 191 4.63 54.09 8.94
CA ALA A 191 4.32 53.43 10.20
C ALA A 191 2.91 52.82 10.14
N MET A 192 2.76 51.58 10.61
CA MET A 192 1.44 50.98 10.77
C MET A 192 0.59 51.88 11.68
N PRO A 193 -0.68 52.17 11.33
CA PRO A 193 -1.55 52.93 12.21
C PRO A 193 -1.72 52.17 13.54
N GLU A 194 -1.58 52.90 14.65
CA GLU A 194 -1.63 52.40 16.04
C GLU A 194 -2.91 51.59 16.37
N SER A 195 -3.97 51.74 15.57
CA SER A 195 -5.25 51.07 15.75
C SER A 195 -5.29 49.58 15.38
N LEU A 196 -4.22 49.01 14.81
CA LEU A 196 -4.10 47.57 14.50
C LEU A 196 -3.14 46.83 15.44
N ALA A 197 -2.60 47.51 16.46
CA ALA A 197 -1.61 46.95 17.39
C ALA A 197 -2.22 46.27 18.62
N GLU A 198 -3.55 46.23 18.76
CA GLU A 198 -4.17 45.46 19.83
C GLU A 198 -4.07 43.96 19.54
N PRO A 199 -3.51 43.15 20.47
CA PRO A 199 -3.46 41.71 20.28
C PRO A 199 -4.89 41.17 20.25
N ILE A 200 -5.23 40.41 19.20
CA ILE A 200 -6.49 39.69 19.12
C ILE A 200 -6.55 38.71 20.30
N ASP A 201 -7.49 38.92 21.23
CA ASP A 201 -7.74 37.99 22.33
C ASP A 201 -8.22 36.64 21.78
N HIS A 202 -7.35 35.65 21.79
CA HIS A 202 -7.61 34.30 21.27
C HIS A 202 -8.62 33.50 22.12
N LYS A 203 -9.24 34.07 23.16
CA LYS A 203 -10.25 33.39 23.98
C LYS A 203 -11.63 33.20 23.33
N SER A 204 -11.85 33.63 22.10
CA SER A 204 -13.18 33.60 21.45
C SER A 204 -13.27 32.78 20.16
N ILE A 205 -12.32 31.87 19.89
CA ILE A 205 -12.48 30.89 18.79
C ILE A 205 -12.80 29.52 19.40
N SER A 206 -14.06 29.35 19.77
CA SER A 206 -14.69 28.04 19.97
C SER A 206 -15.63 27.76 18.81
N ALA A 207 -15.23 26.87 17.90
CA ALA A 207 -16.10 26.08 17.02
C ALA A 207 -15.28 24.92 16.44
#